data_AF-A0A658ICC2-F1
#
_entry.id   AF-A0A658ICC2-F1
#
_cell.length_a   1.000
_cell.length_b   1.000
_cell.length_c   1.000
_cell.angle_alpha   90.00
_cell.angle_beta   90.00
_cell.angle_gamma   90.00
#
_symmetry.space_group_name_H-M   'P 1'
#
loop_
_entity.id
_entity.type
_entity.pdbx_description
1 polymer ?
#
loop_
_entity_poly.entity_id
_entity_poly.type
_entity_poly.pdbx_seq_one_letter_code
_entity_poly.pdbx_strand_id
1 'polypeptide(L)' 'SMNCLVLNHKTVIVEASEVHQLEQMDKLGMNVIPVAFRDAYAFGGGLHCSTADVFRDGKCEDYFPNQKVKDITRV' A
#
# COMPACT_ATOMS: atom_id res chain seq x y z
N SER A 1 -9.00 -4.88 -6.68
CA SER A 1 -9.08 -3.67 -5.84
C SER A 1 -7.66 -3.25 -5.49
N MET A 2 -7.37 -1.95 -5.44
CA MET A 2 -6.02 -1.43 -5.14
C MET A 2 -5.73 -1.28 -3.63
N ASN A 3 -6.70 -1.60 -2.76
CA ASN A 3 -6.61 -1.41 -1.32
C ASN A 3 -5.75 -2.50 -0.64
N CYS A 4 -4.44 -2.41 -0.87
CA CYS A 4 -3.41 -3.34 -0.41
C CYS A 4 -2.66 -2.77 0.81
N LEU A 5 -2.03 -3.62 1.61
CA LEU A 5 -1.15 -3.18 2.70
C LEU A 5 0.31 -3.44 2.32
N VAL A 6 1.09 -2.37 2.14
CA VAL A 6 2.54 -2.46 1.90
C VAL A 6 3.26 -2.63 3.24
N LEU A 7 3.93 -3.77 3.45
CA LEU A 7 4.70 -4.03 4.67
C LEU A 7 6.06 -3.35 4.64
N ASN A 8 6.72 -3.40 3.48
CA ASN A 8 8.00 -2.75 3.21
C ASN A 8 8.16 -2.52 1.70
N HIS A 9 9.25 -1.90 1.27
CA HIS A 9 9.51 -1.55 -0.14
C HIS A 9 9.53 -2.74 -1.12
N LYS A 10 9.53 -3.98 -0.63
CA LYS A 10 9.55 -5.20 -1.44
C LYS A 10 8.43 -6.16 -1.14
N THR A 11 7.54 -5.87 -0.17
CA THR A 11 6.53 -6.82 0.28
C THR A 11 5.17 -6.15 0.41
N VAL A 12 4.15 -6.72 -0.23
CA VAL A 12 2.78 -6.21 -0.24
C VAL A 12 1.78 -7.33 0.06
N ILE A 13 0.80 -7.04 0.91
CA ILE A 13 -0.34 -7.92 1.17
C ILE A 13 -1.49 -7.48 0.27
N VAL A 14 -2.06 -8.45 -0.46
CA VAL A 14 -3.14 -8.24 -1.43
C VAL A 14 -4.24 -9.25 -1.15
N GLU A 15 -5.49 -8.87 -1.42
CA GLU A 15 -6.61 -9.80 -1.25
C GLU A 15 -6.51 -10.97 -2.24
N ALA A 16 -6.72 -12.19 -1.76
CA ALA A 16 -6.42 -13.42 -2.49
C ALA A 16 -7.25 -13.64 -3.76
N SER A 17 -8.47 -13.11 -3.84
CA SER A 17 -9.31 -13.22 -5.05
C SER A 17 -8.91 -12.23 -6.17
N GLU A 18 -8.09 -11.22 -5.87
CA GLU A 18 -7.66 -10.19 -6.81
C GLU A 18 -6.46 -10.65 -7.67
N VAL A 19 -6.64 -11.76 -8.40
CA VAL A 19 -5.57 -12.48 -9.12
C VAL A 19 -4.75 -11.61 -10.07
N HIS A 20 -5.39 -10.67 -10.78
CA HIS A 20 -4.69 -9.75 -11.68
C HIS A 20 -3.82 -8.74 -10.94
N GLN A 21 -4.23 -8.34 -9.73
CA GLN A 21 -3.43 -7.44 -8.88
C GLN A 21 -2.22 -8.18 -8.32
N LEU A 22 -2.39 -9.45 -7.93
CA LEU A 22 -1.29 -10.31 -7.50
C LEU A 22 -0.23 -10.42 -8.60
N GLU A 23 -0.64 -10.79 -9.82
CA GLU A 23 0.26 -10.92 -10.97
C GLU A 23 0.95 -9.60 -11.33
N GLN A 24 0.22 -8.48 -11.27
CA GLN A 24 0.81 -7.17 -11.58
C GLN A 24 1.91 -6.81 -10.58
N MET A 25 1.67 -7.01 -9.29
CA MET A 25 2.64 -6.68 -8.24
C MET A 25 3.86 -7.61 -8.29
N ASP A 26 3.65 -8.89 -8.58
CA ASP A 26 4.73 -9.85 -8.80
C ASP A 26 5.62 -9.45 -10.00
N LYS A 27 5.01 -9.07 -11.14
CA LYS A 27 5.74 -8.56 -12.31
C LYS A 27 6.53 -7.27 -12.04
N LEU A 28 6.10 -6.47 -11.06
CA LEU A 28 6.83 -5.28 -10.59
C LEU A 28 7.95 -5.61 -9.59
N GLY A 29 8.16 -6.90 -9.28
CA GLY A 29 9.23 -7.38 -8.41
C GLY A 29 8.91 -7.28 -6.92
N MET A 30 7.62 -7.27 -6.56
CA MET A 30 7.17 -7.32 -5.18
C MET A 30 6.99 -8.78 -4.73
N ASN A 31 7.37 -9.08 -3.49
CA ASN A 31 6.93 -10.27 -2.78
C ASN A 31 5.46 -10.09 -2.37
N VAL A 32 4.56 -10.81 -3.03
CA VAL A 32 3.12 -10.66 -2.83
C VAL A 32 2.60 -11.71 -1.84
N ILE A 33 1.93 -11.26 -0.78
CA ILE A 33 1.31 -12.12 0.23
C ILE A 33 -0.21 -12.09 0.03
N PRO A 34 -0.84 -13.17 -0.49
CA PRO A 34 -2.28 -13.23 -0.64
C PRO A 34 -2.97 -13.49 0.71
N VAL A 35 -4.05 -12.77 1.00
CA VAL A 35 -4.89 -12.97 2.19
C VAL A 35 -6.36 -13.00 1.79
N ALA A 36 -7.09 -14.02 2.22
CA ALA A 36 -8.54 -14.10 2.02
C ALA A 36 -9.25 -13.08 2.92
N PHE A 37 -9.58 -11.92 2.36
CA PHE A 37 -10.17 -10.80 3.10
C PHE A 37 -11.51 -10.33 2.52
N ARG A 38 -12.07 -11.09 1.57
CA ARG A 38 -13.28 -10.73 0.82
C ARG A 38 -14.50 -10.49 1.72
N ASP A 39 -14.66 -11.28 2.77
CA ASP A 39 -15.84 -11.18 3.66
C ASP A 39 -15.90 -9.85 4.41
N ALA A 40 -14.75 -9.22 4.65
CA ALA A 40 -14.68 -7.92 5.32
C ALA A 40 -15.03 -6.75 4.38
N TYR A 41 -14.99 -6.93 3.05
CA TYR A 41 -15.23 -5.85 2.09
C TYR A 41 -16.63 -5.25 2.21
N ALA A 42 -17.63 -6.04 2.62
CA ALA A 42 -19.00 -5.57 2.83
C ALA A 42 -19.09 -4.45 3.89
N PHE A 43 -18.11 -4.36 4.79
CA PHE A 43 -18.00 -3.29 5.79
C PHE A 43 -17.27 -2.04 5.27
N GLY A 44 -16.98 -1.97 3.96
CA GLY A 44 -16.49 -0.77 3.29
C GLY A 44 -14.97 -0.58 3.27
N GLY A 45 -14.18 -1.61 3.61
CA GLY A 45 -12.73 -1.50 3.69
C GLY A 45 -11.99 -2.71 3.11
N GLY A 46 -10.85 -2.44 2.48
CA GLY A 46 -9.80 -3.44 2.21
C GLY A 46 -8.68 -3.37 3.25
N LEU A 47 -7.53 -3.99 2.95
CA LEU A 47 -6.45 -4.18 3.92
C LEU A 47 -5.91 -2.87 4.51
N HIS A 48 -5.71 -1.83 3.69
CA HIS A 48 -5.24 -0.51 4.17
C HIS A 48 -6.31 0.21 5.00
N CYS A 49 -7.59 0.13 4.61
CA CYS A 49 -8.67 0.73 5.39
C CYS A 49 -8.87 0.06 6.75
N SER A 50 -8.58 -1.24 6.84
CA SER A 50 -8.74 -2.03 8.07
C SER A 50 -7.50 -2.04 8.96
N THR A 51 -6.45 -1.28 8.61
CA THR A 51 -5.21 -1.22 9.39
C THR A 51 -4.77 0.22 9.65
N ALA A 52 -3.99 0.41 10.71
CA ALA A 52 -3.34 1.66 11.04
C ALA A 52 -1.90 1.36 11.45
N ASP A 53 -0.94 1.81 10.64
CA ASP A 53 0.48 1.64 10.86
C ASP A 53 1.01 2.62 11.90
N VAL A 54 1.05 2.17 13.16
CA VAL A 54 1.50 2.99 14.30
C VAL A 54 3.01 3.21 14.34
N PHE A 55 3.79 2.37 13.66
CA PHE A 55 5.24 2.45 13.62
C PHE A 55 5.78 1.83 12.33
N ARG A 56 6.75 2.51 11.70
CA ARG A 56 7.59 2.01 10.62
C ARG A 56 9.01 2.49 10.82
N ASP A 57 9.99 1.62 10.56
CA ASP A 57 11.40 2.01 10.60
C ASP A 57 11.74 2.89 9.40
N GLY A 58 12.42 4.01 9.65
CA GLY A 58 12.74 5.01 8.64
C GLY A 58 13.00 6.41 9.21
N LYS A 59 13.27 7.35 8.31
CA LYS A 59 13.44 8.77 8.61
C LYS A 59 12.35 9.58 7.92
N CYS A 60 12.14 10.80 8.39
CA CYS A 60 11.32 11.77 7.66
C CYS A 60 12.12 12.26 6.45
N GLU A 61 11.74 11.80 5.25
CA GLU A 61 12.42 12.10 3.99
C GLU A 61 11.48 12.81 3.01
N ASP A 62 12.03 13.75 2.24
CA ASP A 62 11.31 14.39 1.13
C ASP A 62 11.54 13.62 -0.17
N TYR A 63 10.52 12.89 -0.61
CA TYR A 63 10.55 12.13 -1.87
C TYR A 63 10.24 13.00 -3.11
N PHE A 64 9.88 14.27 -2.94
CA PHE A 64 9.58 15.22 -4.02
C PHE A 64 10.34 16.55 -3.85
N PRO A 65 11.69 16.54 -3.90
CA PRO A 65 12.50 17.74 -3.64
C PRO A 65 12.43 18.81 -4.74
N ASN A 66 12.10 18.43 -5.97
CA ASN A 66 12.10 19.32 -7.13
C ASN A 66 10.67 19.69 -7.55
N GLN A 67 10.05 20.61 -6.83
CA GLN A 67 8.70 21.07 -7.14
C GLN A 67 8.74 22.38 -7.94
N LYS A 68 8.01 22.45 -9.06
CA LYS A 68 7.89 23.65 -9.90
C LYS A 68 6.86 24.66 -9.37
N VAL A 69 6.24 24.38 -8.22
CA VAL A 69 5.18 25.19 -7.60
C VAL A 69 5.60 25.49 -6.16
N LYS A 70 5.34 26.72 -5.71
CA LYS A 70 5.55 27.10 -4.32
C LYS A 70 4.48 26.42 -3.45
N ASP A 71 4.85 25.37 -2.73
CA ASP A 71 4.01 24.75 -1.72
C ASP A 71 3.96 25.64 -0.46
N ILE A 72 2.81 26.23 -0.19
CA ILE A 72 2.58 27.11 0.97
C ILE A 72 2.37 26.32 2.29
N THR A 73 2.31 24.99 2.22
CA THR A 73 2.08 24.09 3.36
C THR A 73 3.37 23.43 3.88
N ARG A 74 4.49 23.57 3.16
CA ARG A 74 5.81 23.17 3.67
C ARG A 74 6.26 24.15 4.77
N VAL A 75 6.33 23.63 6.00
CA VAL A 75 6.96 24.25 7.18
C VAL A 75 8.47 24.05 7.18
#